data_AF-A0A355CFV7-F1
#
_entry.id   AF-A0A355CFV7-F1
#
_cell.length_a   1.000
_cell.length_b   1.000
_cell.length_c   1.000
_cell.angle_alpha   90.00
_cell.angle_beta   90.00
_cell.angle_gamma   90.00
#
_symmetry.space_group_name_H-M   'P 1'
#
loop_
_entity.id
_entity.type
_entity.pdbx_description
1 polymer ?
#
loop_
_entity_poly.entity_id
_entity_poly.type
_entity_poly.pdbx_seq_one_letter_code
_entity_poly.pdbx_strand_id
1 'polypeptide(L)'
;MDNASLSRKPSPTSEFGVDEIPEAVRDNPYPEAKPSQSQKKRLIWKLAGLGVLAFGVSIWLHLNFNFFPATSRAEQTEQNPAPASSASPSATSPVAKSTTGKSGPVTPDNLLGHLPYQEAPASDLVAVTPDGAVKLRSSAAAKYQDMVNAAAASGIYFAPISGFRSLEDQQHVFFDVKAERKQDVSKRAEVSAPPGYSEHHTGYAIDLGDGSSPDSNLSQSFENTPAFKWLEANATTFSFELSFPKNNRQGVSYEPWHWRFVGDRQSLETFYKAHSIKK
;
A
#
# COMPACT_ATOMS: atom_id res chain seq x y z
N MET A 1 -51.89 14.63 43.74
CA MET A 1 -50.63 15.08 44.36
C MET A 1 -49.92 13.78 44.74
N ASP A 2 -48.93 13.25 44.03
CA ASP A 2 -47.92 13.92 43.20
C ASP A 2 -47.42 13.02 42.06
N ASN A 3 -47.21 13.65 40.90
CA ASN A 3 -46.56 13.10 39.72
C ASN A 3 -45.05 13.30 39.86
N ALA A 4 -44.26 12.23 39.87
CA ALA A 4 -42.82 12.30 39.66
C ALA A 4 -42.46 11.57 38.36
N SER A 5 -42.36 12.36 37.30
CA SER A 5 -41.88 11.96 35.98
C SER A 5 -40.39 11.64 36.05
N LEU A 6 -40.04 10.35 36.02
CA LEU A 6 -38.66 9.92 35.84
C LEU A 6 -38.36 9.81 34.34
N SER A 7 -37.85 10.92 33.82
CA SER A 7 -37.25 11.03 32.50
C SER A 7 -36.13 9.99 32.35
N ARG A 8 -36.35 8.96 31.52
CA ARG A 8 -35.28 8.04 31.10
C ARG A 8 -34.35 8.83 30.18
N LYS A 9 -33.16 9.17 30.69
CA LYS A 9 -32.01 9.49 29.82
C LYS A 9 -31.71 8.26 28.95
N PRO A 10 -31.50 8.42 27.63
CA PRO A 10 -30.97 7.35 26.81
C PRO A 10 -29.54 7.02 27.27
N SER A 11 -29.24 5.73 27.34
CA SER A 11 -27.90 5.21 27.59
C SER A 11 -26.93 5.67 26.49
N PRO A 12 -25.68 6.02 26.81
CA PRO A 12 -24.70 6.36 25.80
C PRO A 12 -24.40 5.14 24.94
N THR A 13 -24.50 5.33 23.63
CA THR A 13 -23.93 4.46 22.60
C THR A 13 -22.46 4.17 22.91
N SER A 14 -22.05 2.92 22.76
CA SER A 14 -20.71 2.42 23.04
C SER A 14 -19.66 3.06 22.12
N GLU A 15 -19.00 4.12 22.59
CA GLU A 15 -17.72 4.59 22.07
C GLU A 15 -16.60 3.68 22.61
N PHE A 16 -16.27 2.61 21.91
CA PHE A 16 -15.08 1.79 22.12
C PHE A 16 -14.64 1.29 20.73
N GLY A 17 -13.46 1.55 20.18
CA GLY A 17 -12.47 2.60 20.36
C GLY A 17 -11.57 2.52 19.12
N VAL A 18 -11.78 3.40 18.13
CA VAL A 18 -11.01 3.43 16.87
C VAL A 18 -9.51 3.68 17.14
N ASP A 19 -9.22 4.26 18.30
CA ASP A 19 -7.89 4.59 18.82
C ASP A 19 -6.99 3.37 19.13
N GLU A 20 -7.55 2.16 19.19
CA GLU A 20 -6.79 0.95 19.57
C GLU A 20 -6.20 0.17 18.39
N ILE A 21 -6.44 0.60 17.14
CA ILE A 21 -5.89 -0.08 15.95
C ILE A 21 -4.39 0.25 15.80
N PRO A 22 -3.47 -0.72 15.99
CA PRO A 22 -2.04 -0.44 15.92
C PRO A 22 -1.59 -0.13 14.49
N GLU A 23 -0.44 0.57 14.35
CA GLU A 23 0.12 0.83 13.02
C GLU A 23 0.76 -0.42 12.43
N ALA A 24 0.48 -0.68 11.16
CA ALA A 24 1.24 -1.66 10.40
C ALA A 24 2.65 -1.17 10.08
N VAL A 25 3.65 -1.93 10.53
CA VAL A 25 5.07 -1.70 10.27
C VAL A 25 5.45 -2.37 8.94
N ARG A 26 5.74 -1.56 7.92
CA ARG A 26 6.17 -2.04 6.59
C ARG A 26 7.66 -1.80 6.39
N ASP A 27 8.34 -2.76 5.76
CA ASP A 27 9.70 -2.56 5.26
C ASP A 27 9.62 -1.66 4.02
N ASN A 28 10.10 -0.43 4.16
CA ASN A 28 9.96 0.59 3.14
C ASN A 28 10.98 0.34 2.01
N PRO A 29 10.57 0.07 0.74
CA PRO A 29 11.53 -0.13 -0.37
C PRO A 29 12.21 1.18 -0.81
N TYR A 30 11.74 2.33 -0.31
CA TYR A 30 12.36 3.63 -0.51
C TYR A 30 13.24 3.95 0.70
N PRO A 31 14.58 3.87 0.60
CA PRO A 31 15.43 4.24 1.72
C PRO A 31 15.21 5.73 2.06
N GLU A 32 14.97 6.03 3.34
CA GLU A 32 15.10 7.39 3.85
C GLU A 32 16.52 7.87 3.55
N ALA A 33 16.68 8.84 2.66
CA ALA A 33 17.93 9.56 2.54
C ALA A 33 18.07 10.53 3.72
N LYS A 34 18.52 10.02 4.88
CA LYS A 34 19.10 10.86 5.94
C LYS A 34 20.60 10.62 5.96
N PRO A 35 21.46 11.57 5.54
CA PRO A 35 22.89 11.39 5.69
C PRO A 35 23.21 11.36 7.18
N SER A 36 23.77 10.24 7.65
CA SER A 36 24.17 10.11 9.05
C SER A 36 25.26 11.14 9.35
N GLN A 37 25.28 11.66 10.58
CA GLN A 37 26.25 12.67 11.02
C GLN A 37 27.71 12.20 10.83
N SER A 38 27.93 10.88 10.78
CA SER A 38 29.19 10.21 10.45
C SER A 38 29.58 10.34 8.97
N GLN A 39 28.62 10.28 8.05
CA GLN A 39 28.86 10.48 6.61
C GLN A 39 29.22 11.94 6.29
N LYS A 40 28.63 12.93 6.97
CA LYS A 40 29.03 14.35 6.85
C LYS A 40 30.48 14.56 7.28
N LYS A 41 30.91 13.94 8.40
CA LYS A 41 32.32 14.00 8.86
C LYS A 41 33.27 13.34 7.85
N ARG A 42 32.95 12.14 7.34
CA ARG A 42 33.77 11.45 6.32
C ARG A 42 33.91 12.23 5.01
N LEU A 43 32.87 12.97 4.59
CA LEU A 43 32.92 13.78 3.37
C LEU A 43 33.81 15.03 3.53
N ILE A 44 33.76 15.69 4.69
CA ILE A 44 34.64 16.82 5.03
C ILE A 44 36.12 16.40 5.01
N TRP A 45 36.46 15.24 5.57
CA TRP A 45 37.83 14.72 5.54
C TRP A 45 38.30 14.28 4.14
N LYS A 46 37.40 13.77 3.29
CA LYS A 46 37.74 13.43 1.89
C LYS A 46 38.02 14.66 1.03
N LEU A 47 37.31 15.77 1.23
CA LEU A 47 37.56 17.04 0.51
C LEU A 47 38.87 17.69 0.95
N ALA A 48 39.22 17.63 2.24
CA ALA A 48 40.50 18.12 2.73
C ALA A 48 41.70 17.31 2.18
N GLY A 49 41.57 15.99 2.04
CA GLY A 49 42.61 15.14 1.45
C GLY A 49 42.84 15.35 -0.06
N LEU A 50 41.77 15.65 -0.81
CA LEU A 50 41.84 15.98 -2.24
C LEU A 50 42.57 17.30 -2.52
N GLY A 51 42.45 18.28 -1.62
CA GLY A 51 43.19 19.55 -1.71
C GLY A 51 44.70 19.41 -1.57
N VAL A 52 45.17 18.47 -0.73
CA VAL A 52 46.61 18.19 -0.55
C VAL A 52 47.20 17.43 -1.75
N LEU A 53 46.43 16.51 -2.35
CA LEU A 53 46.83 15.79 -3.57
C LEU A 53 46.87 16.71 -4.80
N ALA A 54 45.92 17.64 -4.95
CA ALA A 54 45.90 18.58 -6.07
C ALA A 54 47.11 19.54 -6.08
N PHE A 55 47.58 19.96 -4.90
CA PHE A 55 48.77 20.82 -4.79
C PHE A 55 50.07 20.07 -5.14
N GLY A 56 50.18 18.79 -4.76
CA GLY A 56 51.32 17.93 -5.12
C GLY A 56 51.39 17.61 -6.62
N VAL A 57 50.25 17.39 -7.27
CA VAL A 57 50.18 17.12 -8.73
C VAL A 57 50.44 18.39 -9.55
N SER A 58 50.04 19.57 -9.06
CA SER A 58 50.30 20.85 -9.74
C SER A 58 51.80 21.21 -9.78
N ILE A 59 52.57 20.84 -8.76
CA ILE A 59 54.03 21.05 -8.73
C ILE A 59 54.74 20.03 -9.64
N TRP A 60 54.22 18.80 -9.75
CA TRP A 60 54.77 17.77 -10.64
C TRP A 60 54.51 18.04 -12.13
N LEU A 61 53.34 18.60 -12.49
CA LEU A 61 53.00 18.96 -13.88
C LEU A 61 53.74 20.21 -14.38
N HIS A 62 54.11 21.15 -13.51
CA HIS A 62 54.87 22.34 -13.91
C HIS A 62 56.35 22.07 -14.25
N LEU A 63 56.89 20.91 -13.88
CA LEU A 63 58.30 20.58 -14.09
C LEU A 63 58.57 19.68 -15.31
N ASN A 64 57.55 19.14 -15.99
CA ASN A 64 57.79 17.96 -16.82
C ASN A 64 57.20 17.91 -18.24
N PHE A 65 56.55 18.92 -18.82
CA PHE A 65 56.20 18.82 -20.25
C PHE A 65 56.26 20.16 -21.00
N ASN A 66 57.46 20.43 -21.50
CA ASN A 66 57.68 21.07 -22.81
C ASN A 66 57.18 20.16 -23.94
N PHE A 67 56.89 20.77 -25.10
CA PHE A 67 56.55 20.22 -26.42
C PHE A 67 55.07 20.26 -26.86
N PHE A 68 54.68 21.45 -27.32
CA PHE A 68 53.85 21.84 -28.49
C PHE A 68 53.76 20.85 -29.68
N PRO A 69 52.94 21.09 -30.75
CA PRO A 69 51.95 22.16 -30.99
C PRO A 69 50.58 21.72 -31.58
N ALA A 70 49.73 22.74 -31.73
CA ALA A 70 48.42 22.85 -32.36
C ALA A 70 48.30 22.38 -33.83
N THR A 71 47.08 22.20 -34.36
CA THR A 71 46.42 23.14 -35.33
C THR A 71 44.93 22.81 -35.63
N SER A 72 44.10 23.87 -35.76
CA SER A 72 42.85 24.15 -36.53
C SER A 72 41.99 23.03 -37.18
N ARG A 73 40.64 23.02 -37.10
CA ARG A 73 39.54 23.92 -37.56
C ARG A 73 39.14 23.77 -39.06
N ALA A 74 37.80 23.75 -39.27
CA ALA A 74 36.98 24.05 -40.48
C ALA A 74 36.83 22.93 -41.54
N GLU A 75 35.74 22.76 -42.31
CA GLU A 75 34.33 23.23 -42.38
C GLU A 75 33.71 22.57 -43.66
N GLN A 76 32.38 22.29 -43.70
CA GLN A 76 31.49 22.36 -44.90
C GLN A 76 31.74 21.39 -46.12
N THR A 77 30.84 20.92 -47.01
CA THR A 77 29.44 21.19 -47.45
C THR A 77 28.98 20.05 -48.40
N GLU A 78 27.70 19.63 -48.30
CA GLU A 78 26.66 19.33 -49.33
C GLU A 78 27.00 18.65 -50.69
N GLN A 79 26.23 17.61 -51.08
CA GLN A 79 25.23 17.61 -52.19
C GLN A 79 24.73 16.20 -52.59
N ASN A 80 23.44 16.16 -52.94
CA ASN A 80 22.64 15.05 -53.50
C ASN A 80 22.63 15.15 -55.06
N PRO A 81 22.19 14.12 -55.83
CA PRO A 81 20.77 14.07 -56.26
C PRO A 81 20.15 12.66 -56.46
N ALA A 82 18.82 12.67 -56.68
CA ALA A 82 17.82 11.59 -56.83
C ALA A 82 17.83 10.86 -58.23
N PRO A 83 16.85 10.00 -58.69
CA PRO A 83 15.37 10.12 -58.58
C PRO A 83 14.44 8.84 -58.57
N ALA A 84 13.13 9.12 -58.43
CA ALA A 84 11.89 8.42 -58.90
C ALA A 84 11.44 7.09 -58.22
N SER A 85 10.14 6.76 -58.00
CA SER A 85 8.88 7.11 -58.68
C SER A 85 7.60 6.86 -57.82
N SER A 86 6.66 7.83 -57.89
CA SER A 86 5.18 7.79 -58.07
C SER A 86 4.26 6.65 -57.55
N ALA A 87 3.22 7.01 -56.75
CA ALA A 87 1.80 7.19 -57.17
C ALA A 87 0.78 6.99 -56.02
N SER A 88 -0.21 7.89 -55.96
CA SER A 88 -1.44 7.93 -55.11
C SER A 88 -2.66 8.08 -56.05
N PRO A 89 -3.95 7.87 -55.66
CA PRO A 89 -4.77 8.84 -54.89
C PRO A 89 -5.75 8.19 -53.86
N SER A 90 -6.07 8.79 -52.71
CA SER A 90 -7.02 9.87 -52.36
C SER A 90 -8.53 9.57 -52.52
N ALA A 91 -9.26 9.65 -51.38
CA ALA A 91 -10.40 10.56 -51.10
C ALA A 91 -11.41 9.93 -50.09
N THR A 92 -12.21 10.59 -49.23
CA THR A 92 -12.26 11.89 -48.51
C THR A 92 -13.47 11.77 -47.55
N SER A 93 -13.31 12.12 -46.26
CA SER A 93 -14.18 12.78 -45.24
C SER A 93 -15.72 12.89 -45.38
N PRO A 94 -16.53 13.08 -44.29
CA PRO A 94 -16.22 13.98 -43.17
C PRO A 94 -16.69 13.67 -41.72
N VAL A 95 -15.88 14.25 -40.82
CA VAL A 95 -16.13 14.94 -39.53
C VAL A 95 -17.59 15.18 -39.08
N ALA A 96 -17.85 14.80 -37.82
CA ALA A 96 -18.58 15.63 -36.85
C ALA A 96 -17.81 15.67 -35.52
N LYS A 97 -17.65 16.88 -34.98
CA LYS A 97 -16.80 17.28 -33.85
C LYS A 97 -17.32 16.77 -32.49
N SER A 98 -16.41 16.30 -31.63
CA SER A 98 -16.45 16.62 -30.21
C SER A 98 -15.02 16.78 -29.68
N THR A 99 -14.87 17.82 -28.87
CA THR A 99 -13.65 18.55 -28.51
C THR A 99 -12.77 17.80 -27.51
N THR A 100 -11.50 17.62 -27.89
CA THR A 100 -10.27 17.79 -27.09
C THR A 100 -10.27 17.47 -25.59
N GLY A 101 -9.61 16.37 -25.24
CA GLY A 101 -8.91 16.14 -23.97
C GLY A 101 -7.90 15.01 -24.14
N LYS A 102 -6.60 15.30 -23.99
CA LYS A 102 -5.45 14.40 -24.23
C LYS A 102 -5.58 13.06 -23.48
N SER A 103 -5.32 11.97 -24.19
CA SER A 103 -5.25 10.59 -23.71
C SER A 103 -3.90 10.25 -23.05
N GLY A 104 -3.96 9.79 -21.80
CA GLY A 104 -2.96 9.01 -21.05
C GLY A 104 -3.65 8.35 -19.84
N PRO A 105 -3.35 7.10 -19.44
CA PRO A 105 -4.27 6.29 -18.65
C PRO A 105 -4.01 6.41 -17.14
N VAL A 106 -4.94 7.01 -16.41
CA VAL A 106 -5.12 6.77 -14.96
C VAL A 106 -6.63 6.70 -14.72
N THR A 107 -7.16 5.50 -14.48
CA THR A 107 -8.56 5.32 -14.08
C THR A 107 -8.75 5.88 -12.67
N PRO A 108 -9.72 6.78 -12.41
CA PRO A 108 -10.03 7.31 -11.07
C PRO A 108 -10.36 6.24 -10.01
N ASP A 109 -10.65 5.01 -10.48
CA ASP A 109 -11.03 3.85 -9.67
C ASP A 109 -9.88 3.21 -8.87
N ASN A 110 -8.62 3.59 -9.10
CA ASN A 110 -7.49 3.06 -8.34
C ASN A 110 -6.74 4.22 -7.67
N LEU A 111 -7.01 4.41 -6.38
CA LEU A 111 -6.38 5.44 -5.57
C LEU A 111 -5.20 4.82 -4.82
N LEU A 112 -3.99 5.05 -5.32
CA LEU A 112 -2.72 4.63 -4.69
C LEU A 112 -2.63 3.11 -4.48
N GLY A 113 -3.16 2.35 -5.43
CA GLY A 113 -3.19 0.90 -5.42
C GLY A 113 -4.43 0.30 -4.76
N HIS A 114 -5.29 1.12 -4.17
CA HIS A 114 -6.52 0.66 -3.54
C HIS A 114 -7.74 0.82 -4.45
N LEU A 115 -8.64 -0.17 -4.37
CA LEU A 115 -9.90 -0.19 -5.11
C LEU A 115 -11.06 0.29 -4.21
N PRO A 116 -12.11 0.89 -4.79
CA PRO A 116 -13.26 1.34 -4.02
C PRO A 116 -14.07 0.15 -3.50
N TYR A 117 -14.49 0.24 -2.25
CA TYR A 117 -15.32 -0.77 -1.58
C TYR A 117 -16.52 -0.12 -0.90
N GLN A 118 -17.67 -0.79 -0.97
CA GLN A 118 -18.86 -0.38 -0.24
C GLN A 118 -18.78 -0.82 1.21
N GLU A 119 -19.24 0.05 2.11
CA GLU A 119 -19.39 -0.28 3.52
C GLU A 119 -20.49 -1.33 3.72
N ALA A 120 -20.20 -2.35 4.54
CA ALA A 120 -21.18 -3.35 4.92
C ALA A 120 -22.24 -2.76 5.86
N PRO A 121 -23.53 -3.12 5.68
CA PRO A 121 -24.55 -2.69 6.61
C PRO A 121 -24.34 -3.35 7.97
N ALA A 122 -24.57 -2.61 9.06
CA ALA A 122 -24.37 -3.11 10.41
C ALA A 122 -25.18 -4.37 10.74
N SER A 123 -26.32 -4.58 10.08
CA SER A 123 -27.16 -5.78 10.22
C SER A 123 -26.47 -7.07 9.79
N ASP A 124 -25.45 -6.98 8.92
CA ASP A 124 -24.78 -8.15 8.36
C ASP A 124 -23.54 -8.54 9.20
N LEU A 125 -23.15 -7.72 10.17
CA LEU A 125 -21.93 -7.84 10.94
C LEU A 125 -22.13 -8.61 12.24
N VAL A 126 -21.21 -9.51 12.53
CA VAL A 126 -21.18 -10.37 13.71
C VAL A 126 -19.81 -10.26 14.37
N ALA A 127 -19.80 -10.14 15.69
CA ALA A 127 -18.57 -10.15 16.48
C ALA A 127 -17.87 -11.51 16.41
N VAL A 128 -16.56 -11.49 16.21
CA VAL A 128 -15.69 -12.69 16.22
C VAL A 128 -14.71 -12.70 17.40
N THR A 129 -14.69 -11.63 18.20
CA THR A 129 -13.97 -11.56 19.48
C THR A 129 -14.93 -11.42 20.65
N PRO A 130 -14.57 -11.92 21.86
CA PRO A 130 -15.44 -11.85 23.04
C PRO A 130 -15.82 -10.42 23.47
N ASP A 131 -14.93 -9.46 23.25
CA ASP A 131 -15.16 -8.03 23.52
C ASP A 131 -16.00 -7.32 22.44
N GLY A 132 -16.30 -8.00 21.33
CA GLY A 132 -17.03 -7.43 20.21
C GLY A 132 -16.24 -6.43 19.36
N ALA A 133 -14.94 -6.27 19.60
CA ALA A 133 -14.09 -5.30 18.90
C ALA A 133 -13.88 -5.67 17.43
N VAL A 134 -13.71 -6.96 17.12
CA VAL A 134 -13.53 -7.44 15.75
C VAL A 134 -14.84 -8.02 15.26
N LYS A 135 -15.34 -7.49 14.14
CA LYS A 135 -16.58 -7.93 13.49
C LYS A 135 -16.31 -8.33 12.05
N LEU A 136 -17.04 -9.31 11.54
CA LEU A 136 -17.05 -9.71 10.14
C LEU A 136 -18.49 -9.87 9.65
N ARG A 137 -18.69 -9.85 8.34
CA ARG A 137 -19.97 -10.30 7.76
C ARG A 137 -20.28 -11.72 8.21
N SER A 138 -21.54 -12.02 8.42
CA SER A 138 -22.01 -13.28 8.99
C SER A 138 -21.43 -14.53 8.30
N SER A 139 -21.31 -14.54 6.97
CA SER A 139 -20.72 -15.65 6.21
C SER A 139 -19.22 -15.82 6.47
N ALA A 140 -18.47 -14.71 6.48
CA ALA A 140 -17.05 -14.70 6.82
C ALA A 140 -16.81 -15.04 8.28
N ALA A 141 -17.64 -14.54 9.21
CA ALA A 141 -17.54 -14.83 10.64
C ALA A 141 -17.68 -16.34 10.92
N ALA A 142 -18.66 -17.00 10.28
CA ALA A 142 -18.85 -18.44 10.42
C ALA A 142 -17.61 -19.23 9.96
N LYS A 143 -17.06 -18.86 8.79
CA LYS A 143 -15.87 -19.53 8.23
C LYS A 143 -14.59 -19.20 8.99
N TYR A 144 -14.51 -18.00 9.55
CA TYR A 144 -13.43 -17.61 10.44
C TYR A 144 -13.44 -18.46 11.72
N GLN A 145 -14.61 -18.70 12.32
CA GLN A 145 -14.72 -19.56 13.50
C GLN A 145 -14.31 -21.02 13.19
N ASP A 146 -14.73 -21.56 12.04
CA ASP A 146 -14.27 -22.87 11.56
C ASP A 146 -12.73 -22.91 11.45
N MET A 147 -12.13 -21.87 10.87
CA MET A 147 -10.68 -21.73 10.69
C MET A 147 -9.93 -21.64 12.01
N VAL A 148 -10.42 -20.83 12.97
CA VAL A 148 -9.86 -20.70 14.31
C VAL A 148 -9.87 -22.05 15.04
N ASN A 149 -10.97 -22.79 14.96
CA ASN A 149 -11.09 -24.10 15.60
C ASN A 149 -10.08 -25.12 15.01
N ALA A 150 -9.93 -25.13 13.69
CA ALA A 150 -8.96 -26.00 13.01
C ALA A 150 -7.50 -25.63 13.34
N ALA A 151 -7.19 -24.34 13.43
CA ALA A 151 -5.88 -23.86 13.85
C ALA A 151 -5.57 -24.26 15.29
N ALA A 152 -6.54 -24.07 16.21
CA ALA A 152 -6.39 -24.44 17.61
C ALA A 152 -6.15 -25.95 17.79
N ALA A 153 -6.81 -26.80 16.98
CA ALA A 153 -6.56 -28.24 16.96
C ALA A 153 -5.13 -28.61 16.53
N SER A 154 -4.43 -27.70 15.85
CA SER A 154 -3.02 -27.81 15.46
C SER A 154 -2.07 -27.10 16.45
N GLY A 155 -2.57 -26.61 17.58
CA GLY A 155 -1.80 -25.82 18.55
C GLY A 155 -1.48 -24.39 18.11
N ILE A 156 -2.17 -23.88 17.07
CA ILE A 156 -2.00 -22.53 16.54
C ILE A 156 -3.13 -21.64 17.06
N TYR A 157 -2.76 -20.48 17.62
CA TYR A 157 -3.71 -19.50 18.15
C TYR A 157 -3.54 -18.18 17.43
N PHE A 158 -4.58 -17.72 16.73
CA PHE A 158 -4.57 -16.42 16.08
C PHE A 158 -4.83 -15.29 17.07
N ALA A 159 -4.19 -14.16 16.84
CA ALA A 159 -4.58 -12.88 17.43
C ALA A 159 -5.42 -12.11 16.39
N PRO A 160 -6.76 -12.01 16.53
CA PRO A 160 -7.55 -11.10 15.70
C PRO A 160 -7.25 -9.66 16.09
N ILE A 161 -6.80 -8.84 15.13
CA ILE A 161 -6.34 -7.47 15.38
C ILE A 161 -7.38 -6.46 14.90
N SER A 162 -7.89 -6.65 13.68
CA SER A 162 -8.84 -5.72 13.08
C SER A 162 -9.77 -6.44 12.09
N GLY A 163 -11.03 -6.01 12.01
CA GLY A 163 -12.07 -6.61 11.16
C GLY A 163 -12.80 -5.52 10.39
N PHE A 164 -14.13 -5.53 10.38
CA PHE A 164 -14.93 -4.44 9.81
C PHE A 164 -14.51 -3.09 10.39
N ARG A 165 -14.38 -2.10 9.49
CA ARG A 165 -14.13 -0.69 9.84
C ARG A 165 -15.07 0.19 9.05
N SER A 166 -15.81 1.08 9.71
CA SER A 166 -16.70 2.02 9.00
C SER A 166 -15.90 3.06 8.23
N LEU A 167 -16.56 3.76 7.31
CA LEU A 167 -15.98 4.91 6.60
C LEU A 167 -15.57 6.01 7.59
N GLU A 168 -16.35 6.24 8.63
CA GLU A 168 -16.07 7.22 9.69
C GLU A 168 -14.82 6.83 10.49
N ASP A 169 -14.74 5.57 10.93
CA ASP A 169 -13.55 5.07 11.64
C ASP A 169 -12.30 5.15 10.75
N GLN A 170 -12.42 4.82 9.46
CA GLN A 170 -11.31 4.91 8.52
C GLN A 170 -10.89 6.35 8.24
N GLN A 171 -11.83 7.31 8.25
CA GLN A 171 -11.51 8.75 8.17
C GLN A 171 -10.68 9.17 9.38
N HIS A 172 -11.09 8.77 10.59
CA HIS A 172 -10.35 9.07 11.81
C HIS A 172 -8.93 8.47 11.79
N VAL A 173 -8.79 7.18 11.44
CA VAL A 173 -7.48 6.51 11.30
C VAL A 173 -6.62 7.18 10.22
N PHE A 174 -7.20 7.58 9.09
CA PHE A 174 -6.43 8.12 7.96
C PHE A 174 -6.03 9.59 8.13
N PHE A 175 -6.91 10.42 8.68
CA PHE A 175 -6.69 11.86 8.80
C PHE A 175 -6.15 12.25 10.17
N ASP A 176 -6.78 11.81 11.25
CA ASP A 176 -6.53 12.33 12.60
C ASP A 176 -5.31 11.65 13.22
N VAL A 177 -5.34 10.32 13.33
CA VAL A 177 -4.22 9.53 13.90
C VAL A 177 -2.93 9.74 13.10
N LYS A 178 -3.01 9.86 11.77
CA LYS A 178 -1.82 10.06 10.93
C LYS A 178 -1.37 11.52 10.82
N ALA A 179 -2.26 12.50 11.06
CA ALA A 179 -1.84 13.89 11.22
C ALA A 179 -0.96 14.06 12.46
N GLU A 180 -1.31 13.42 13.56
CA GLU A 180 -0.51 13.40 14.78
C GLU A 180 0.87 12.76 14.57
N ARG A 181 0.96 11.76 13.69
CA ARG A 181 2.22 11.08 13.31
C ARG A 181 3.07 11.83 12.28
N LYS A 182 2.65 13.03 11.83
CA LYS A 182 3.38 13.90 10.87
C LYS A 182 3.77 13.22 9.55
N GLN A 183 3.02 12.23 9.10
CA GLN A 183 3.27 11.55 7.83
C GLN A 183 2.71 12.38 6.65
N ASP A 184 3.44 12.44 5.54
CA ASP A 184 2.96 13.00 4.26
C ASP A 184 1.79 12.18 3.71
N VAL A 185 0.78 12.80 3.11
CA VAL A 185 -0.45 12.14 2.60
C VAL A 185 -0.14 10.99 1.64
N SER A 186 0.89 11.12 0.81
CA SER A 186 1.36 10.04 -0.07
C SER A 186 1.89 8.83 0.73
N LYS A 187 2.66 9.09 1.78
CA LYS A 187 3.14 8.10 2.77
C LYS A 187 2.00 7.46 3.55
N ARG A 188 0.92 8.20 3.85
CA ARG A 188 -0.24 7.70 4.59
C ARG A 188 -1.03 6.64 3.83
N ALA A 189 -1.10 6.78 2.51
CA ALA A 189 -1.74 5.82 1.63
C ALA A 189 -0.86 4.60 1.32
N GLU A 190 0.46 4.74 1.36
CA GLU A 190 1.37 3.58 1.35
C GLU A 190 1.18 2.68 2.58
N VAL A 191 0.67 3.26 3.68
CA VAL A 191 0.52 2.55 4.96
C VAL A 191 -0.92 2.27 5.44
N SER A 192 -1.94 2.85 4.81
CA SER A 192 -3.36 2.54 5.06
C SER A 192 -4.20 2.99 3.88
N ALA A 193 -5.20 2.18 3.51
CA ALA A 193 -6.17 2.57 2.50
C ALA A 193 -6.87 3.90 2.85
N PRO A 194 -7.13 4.76 1.87
CA PRO A 194 -8.02 5.91 2.03
C PRO A 194 -9.45 5.48 2.41
N PRO A 195 -10.24 6.33 3.09
CA PRO A 195 -11.65 6.06 3.34
C PRO A 195 -12.42 5.75 2.05
N GLY A 196 -13.16 4.64 2.04
CA GLY A 196 -13.87 4.13 0.86
C GLY A 196 -13.04 3.21 -0.03
N TYR A 197 -11.76 2.99 0.32
CA TYR A 197 -10.83 2.17 -0.45
C TYR A 197 -10.20 1.03 0.37
N SER A 198 -10.70 0.78 1.58
CA SER A 198 -10.27 -0.30 2.47
C SER A 198 -11.12 -1.55 2.30
N GLU A 199 -10.50 -2.73 2.18
CA GLU A 199 -11.24 -4.00 2.19
C GLU A 199 -11.98 -4.22 3.52
N HIS A 200 -11.53 -3.62 4.63
CA HIS A 200 -12.21 -3.69 5.92
C HIS A 200 -13.63 -3.11 5.90
N HIS A 201 -13.92 -2.15 5.01
CA HIS A 201 -15.29 -1.63 4.84
C HIS A 201 -16.27 -2.73 4.44
N THR A 202 -15.79 -3.73 3.71
CA THR A 202 -16.64 -4.81 3.21
C THR A 202 -17.08 -5.77 4.31
N GLY A 203 -16.41 -5.78 5.47
CA GLY A 203 -16.59 -6.79 6.51
C GLY A 203 -16.13 -8.20 6.12
N TYR A 204 -15.44 -8.37 4.98
CA TYR A 204 -14.85 -9.64 4.56
C TYR A 204 -13.35 -9.75 4.88
N ALA A 205 -12.69 -8.65 5.22
CA ALA A 205 -11.27 -8.62 5.55
C ALA A 205 -11.02 -8.67 7.07
N ILE A 206 -9.96 -9.36 7.46
CA ILE A 206 -9.48 -9.49 8.83
C ILE A 206 -7.95 -9.40 8.87
N ASP A 207 -7.44 -8.65 9.84
CA ASP A 207 -6.03 -8.65 10.20
C ASP A 207 -5.77 -9.69 11.29
N LEU A 208 -4.85 -10.60 11.02
CA LEU A 208 -4.46 -11.68 11.91
C LEU A 208 -2.99 -11.57 12.30
N GLY A 209 -2.74 -11.87 13.57
CA GLY A 209 -1.43 -12.05 14.16
C GLY A 209 -1.24 -13.43 14.77
N ASP A 210 -0.07 -13.66 15.35
CA ASP A 210 0.22 -14.89 16.10
C ASP A 210 0.08 -14.60 17.61
N GLY A 211 -0.83 -15.33 18.27
CA GLY A 211 -1.02 -15.20 19.72
C GLY A 211 0.21 -15.57 20.54
N SER A 212 1.13 -16.35 19.98
CA SER A 212 2.41 -16.74 20.61
C SER A 212 3.57 -15.84 20.20
N SER A 213 3.37 -14.86 19.32
CA SER A 213 4.41 -13.93 18.86
C SER A 213 3.85 -12.53 18.59
N PRO A 214 3.32 -11.85 19.61
CA PRO A 214 2.63 -10.56 19.45
C PRO A 214 3.52 -9.46 18.87
N ASP A 215 4.83 -9.50 19.11
CA ASP A 215 5.80 -8.53 18.56
C ASP A 215 5.89 -8.57 17.02
N SER A 216 5.40 -9.65 16.40
CA SER A 216 5.37 -9.79 14.94
C SER A 216 4.10 -9.22 14.29
N ASN A 217 3.07 -8.93 15.09
CA ASN A 217 1.76 -8.52 14.61
C ASN A 217 1.82 -7.21 13.81
N LEU A 218 1.03 -7.14 12.73
CA LEU A 218 1.03 -6.04 11.76
C LEU A 218 2.42 -5.66 11.23
N SER A 219 3.37 -6.61 11.19
CA SER A 219 4.68 -6.41 10.59
C SER A 219 5.01 -7.52 9.60
N GLN A 220 5.96 -7.28 8.69
CA GLN A 220 6.37 -8.33 7.74
C GLN A 220 6.93 -9.55 8.46
N SER A 221 7.45 -9.40 9.69
CA SER A 221 7.97 -10.52 10.48
C SER A 221 6.91 -11.56 10.84
N PHE A 222 5.61 -11.22 10.78
CA PHE A 222 4.50 -12.18 10.94
C PHE A 222 4.64 -13.36 9.97
N GLU A 223 5.22 -13.16 8.78
CA GLU A 223 5.42 -14.22 7.79
C GLU A 223 6.27 -15.40 8.31
N ASN A 224 7.10 -15.16 9.32
CA ASN A 224 7.99 -16.17 9.89
C ASN A 224 7.34 -17.04 10.97
N THR A 225 6.15 -16.65 11.42
CA THR A 225 5.46 -17.26 12.56
C THR A 225 4.81 -18.62 12.20
N PRO A 226 4.57 -19.49 13.21
CA PRO A 226 3.74 -20.68 13.04
C PRO A 226 2.33 -20.35 12.53
N ALA A 227 1.70 -19.28 13.01
CA ALA A 227 0.36 -18.89 12.57
C ALA A 227 0.30 -18.56 11.08
N PHE A 228 1.23 -17.76 10.55
CA PHE A 228 1.26 -17.44 9.12
C PHE A 228 1.48 -18.68 8.25
N LYS A 229 2.42 -19.56 8.64
CA LYS A 229 2.68 -20.83 7.92
C LYS A 229 1.45 -21.72 7.89
N TRP A 230 0.68 -21.75 8.97
CA TRP A 230 -0.59 -22.48 9.01
C TRP A 230 -1.62 -21.86 8.07
N LEU A 231 -1.74 -20.53 8.05
CA LEU A 231 -2.67 -19.81 7.17
C LEU A 231 -2.36 -20.08 5.68
N GLU A 232 -1.09 -19.96 5.26
CA GLU A 232 -0.65 -20.26 3.89
C GLU A 232 -1.07 -21.67 3.44
N ALA A 233 -1.01 -22.65 4.35
CA ALA A 233 -1.34 -24.03 4.03
C ALA A 233 -2.85 -24.35 4.09
N ASN A 234 -3.64 -23.62 4.89
CA ASN A 234 -5.00 -24.05 5.25
C ASN A 234 -6.11 -23.03 4.99
N ALA A 235 -5.82 -21.73 4.95
CA ALA A 235 -6.83 -20.67 4.93
C ALA A 235 -7.82 -20.81 3.76
N THR A 236 -7.35 -21.27 2.60
CA THR A 236 -8.18 -21.48 1.39
C THR A 236 -9.28 -22.53 1.60
N THR A 237 -9.08 -23.50 2.50
CA THR A 237 -10.11 -24.49 2.91
C THR A 237 -11.31 -23.81 3.57
N PHE A 238 -11.08 -22.65 4.19
CA PHE A 238 -12.11 -21.81 4.82
C PHE A 238 -12.48 -20.61 3.96
N SER A 239 -12.05 -20.62 2.69
CA SER A 239 -12.26 -19.54 1.71
C SER A 239 -11.64 -18.21 2.12
N PHE A 240 -10.55 -18.24 2.90
CA PHE A 240 -9.71 -17.07 3.13
C PHE A 240 -8.48 -17.09 2.23
N GLU A 241 -8.09 -15.93 1.74
CA GLU A 241 -6.87 -15.73 0.95
C GLU A 241 -6.13 -14.47 1.40
N LEU A 242 -4.82 -14.45 1.15
CA LEU A 242 -3.97 -13.30 1.42
C LEU A 242 -4.24 -12.20 0.39
N SER A 243 -4.75 -11.04 0.82
CA SER A 243 -5.16 -9.98 -0.12
C SER A 243 -3.98 -9.30 -0.79
N PHE A 244 -2.89 -9.09 -0.06
CA PHE A 244 -1.74 -8.31 -0.50
C PHE A 244 -0.44 -9.13 -0.39
N PRO A 245 -0.22 -10.12 -1.29
CA PRO A 245 1.01 -10.91 -1.32
C PRO A 245 2.21 -10.09 -1.82
N LYS A 246 3.42 -10.66 -1.72
CA LYS A 246 4.61 -10.09 -2.37
C LYS A 246 4.34 -9.91 -3.87
N ASN A 247 4.73 -8.77 -4.43
CA ASN A 247 4.43 -8.38 -5.81
C ASN A 247 2.92 -8.28 -6.10
N ASN A 248 2.13 -7.84 -5.12
CA ASN A 248 0.70 -7.60 -5.29
C ASN A 248 0.42 -6.65 -6.46
N ARG A 249 -0.47 -7.09 -7.36
CA ARG A 249 -0.75 -6.39 -8.63
C ARG A 249 -1.54 -5.12 -8.47
N GLN A 250 -2.25 -4.97 -7.36
CA GLN A 250 -2.96 -3.73 -7.06
C GLN A 250 -1.97 -2.59 -6.82
N GLY A 251 -0.73 -2.88 -6.41
CA GLY A 251 0.28 -1.89 -6.02
C GLY A 251 0.33 -1.61 -4.52
N VAL A 252 -0.60 -2.19 -3.74
CA VAL A 252 -0.52 -2.21 -2.27
C VAL A 252 0.69 -3.03 -1.83
N SER A 253 1.41 -2.53 -0.81
CA SER A 253 2.57 -3.20 -0.22
C SER A 253 2.23 -4.59 0.31
N TYR A 254 3.25 -5.41 0.55
CA TYR A 254 3.07 -6.73 1.15
C TYR A 254 2.53 -6.62 2.60
N GLU A 255 1.44 -7.33 2.88
CA GLU A 255 0.76 -7.34 4.19
C GLU A 255 0.42 -8.78 4.61
N PRO A 256 1.38 -9.54 5.19
CA PRO A 256 1.15 -10.93 5.59
C PRO A 256 0.01 -11.14 6.58
N TRP A 257 -0.37 -10.09 7.30
CA TRP A 257 -1.43 -10.10 8.30
C TRP A 257 -2.84 -9.93 7.71
N HIS A 258 -2.99 -9.42 6.48
CA HIS A 258 -4.29 -9.02 5.92
C HIS A 258 -4.91 -10.13 5.06
N TRP A 259 -5.97 -10.76 5.55
CA TRP A 259 -6.66 -11.88 4.89
C TRP A 259 -8.10 -11.51 4.57
N ARG A 260 -8.60 -11.93 3.42
CA ARG A 260 -10.00 -11.70 3.01
C ARG A 260 -10.75 -13.00 2.73
N PHE A 261 -12.03 -12.97 3.04
CA PHE A 261 -12.97 -14.03 2.70
C PHE A 261 -13.49 -13.88 1.27
N VAL A 262 -13.48 -14.98 0.52
CA VAL A 262 -13.96 -15.11 -0.89
C VAL A 262 -14.79 -16.39 -1.07
N GLY A 263 -15.65 -16.70 -0.09
CA GLY A 263 -16.38 -17.98 -0.03
C GLY A 263 -17.86 -17.92 -0.41
N ASP A 264 -18.40 -16.75 -0.76
CA ASP A 264 -19.78 -16.59 -1.21
C ASP A 264 -19.86 -15.70 -2.46
N ARG A 265 -21.05 -15.65 -3.08
CA ARG A 265 -21.25 -14.86 -4.31
C ARG A 265 -20.93 -13.38 -4.10
N GLN A 266 -21.33 -12.81 -2.96
CA GLN A 266 -21.20 -11.37 -2.71
C GLN A 266 -19.74 -10.98 -2.49
N SER A 267 -18.97 -11.77 -1.75
CA SER A 267 -17.52 -11.59 -1.57
C SER A 267 -16.77 -11.76 -2.90
N LEU A 268 -17.13 -12.76 -3.71
CA LEU A 268 -16.55 -12.94 -5.05
C LEU A 268 -16.83 -11.75 -5.97
N GLU A 269 -18.06 -11.23 -5.99
CA GLU A 269 -18.42 -10.02 -6.74
C GLU A 269 -17.67 -8.78 -6.21
N THR A 270 -17.50 -8.67 -4.89
CA THR A 270 -16.77 -7.57 -4.23
C THR A 270 -15.31 -7.53 -4.67
N PHE A 271 -14.64 -8.68 -4.73
CA PHE A 271 -13.21 -8.76 -5.04
C PHE A 271 -12.89 -9.07 -6.51
N TYR A 272 -13.91 -9.20 -7.38
CA TYR A 272 -13.75 -9.52 -8.80
C TYR A 272 -12.76 -8.58 -9.51
N LYS A 273 -12.85 -7.26 -9.25
CA LYS A 273 -11.91 -6.27 -9.83
C LYS A 273 -10.47 -6.55 -9.38
N ALA A 274 -10.25 -6.85 -8.09
CA ALA A 274 -8.93 -7.16 -7.55
C ALA A 274 -8.32 -8.41 -8.21
N HIS A 275 -9.12 -9.47 -8.39
CA HIS A 275 -8.67 -10.69 -9.09
C HIS A 275 -8.41 -10.48 -10.58
N SER A 276 -9.14 -9.55 -11.22
CA SER A 276 -9.09 -9.31 -12.66
C SER A 276 -7.91 -8.47 -13.14
N ILE A 277 -7.09 -7.93 -12.22
CA ILE A 277 -5.91 -7.15 -12.59
C ILE A 277 -4.88 -8.08 -13.27
N LYS A 278 -4.70 -7.86 -14.57
CA LYS A 278 -3.81 -8.65 -15.42
C LYS A 278 -2.33 -8.41 -15.07
N LYS A 279 -1.51 -9.44 -15.34
CA LYS A 279 -0.05 -9.38 -15.31
C LYS A 279 0.49 -8.49 -16.43
#